data_AF-A0A934KME3-F1
#
_entry.id   AF-A0A934KME3-F1
#
_cell.length_a   1.000
_cell.length_b   1.000
_cell.length_c   1.000
_cell.angle_alpha   90.00
_cell.angle_beta   90.00
_cell.angle_gamma   90.00
#
_symmetry.space_group_name_H-M   'P 1'
#
loop_
_entity.id
_entity.type
_entity.pdbx_description
1 polymer ?
#
loop_
_entity_poly.entity_id
_entity_poly.type
_entity_poly.pdbx_seq_one_letter_code
_entity_poly.pdbx_strand_id
1 'polypeptide(L)' 'RPLRRVITSRIEDQLSEELLAGRFQRGDAVEVDVDPEGGFTFNVTPGKREPAASPS' A
#
# COMPACT_ATOMS: atom_id res chain seq x y z
N ARG A 1 -14.75 -19.70 3.56
CA ARG A 1 -13.80 -18.71 3.00
C ARG A 1 -12.91 -18.04 4.07
N PRO A 2 -12.22 -18.78 4.96
CA PRO A 2 -11.40 -18.16 6.00
C PRO A 2 -10.20 -17.38 5.43
N LEU A 3 -9.50 -17.96 4.44
CA LEU A 3 -8.30 -17.37 3.87
C LEU A 3 -8.54 -15.97 3.27
N ARG A 4 -9.60 -15.82 2.46
CA ARG A 4 -9.96 -14.52 1.88
C ARG A 4 -10.21 -13.48 2.96
N ARG A 5 -10.93 -13.85 4.03
CA ARG A 5 -11.23 -12.92 5.12
C ARG A 5 -9.96 -12.46 5.83
N VAL A 6 -8.99 -13.35 6.03
CA VAL A 6 -7.70 -13.01 6.64
C VAL A 6 -6.91 -12.04 5.75
N ILE A 7 -6.85 -12.28 4.44
CA ILE A 7 -6.17 -11.38 3.49
C ILE A 7 -6.84 -10.00 3.50
N THR A 8 -8.18 -9.95 3.41
CA THR A 8 -8.92 -8.68 3.46
C THR A 8 -8.62 -7.94 4.76
N SER A 9 -8.80 -8.59 5.92
CA SER A 9 -8.66 -7.91 7.21
C SER A 9 -7.24 -7.51 7.57
N ARG A 10 -6.22 -8.23 7.09
CA ARG A 10 -4.82 -7.98 7.48
C ARG A 10 -4.00 -7.22 6.45
N ILE A 11 -4.46 -7.16 5.20
CA ILE A 11 -3.71 -6.53 4.11
C ILE A 11 -4.58 -5.48 3.41
N GLU A 12 -5.72 -5.87 2.84
CA GLU A 12 -6.53 -4.96 2.02
C GLU A 12 -7.10 -3.78 2.82
N ASP A 13 -7.56 -4.03 4.05
CA ASP A 13 -8.12 -3.00 4.93
C ASP A 13 -7.04 -1.97 5.32
N GLN A 14 -5.85 -2.43 5.73
CA GLN A 14 -4.73 -1.56 6.09
C GLN A 14 -4.21 -0.73 4.90
N LEU A 15 -4.11 -1.35 3.71
CA LEU A 15 -3.76 -0.61 2.49
C LEU A 15 -4.78 0.48 2.16
N SER A 16 -6.06 0.20 2.40
CA SER A 16 -7.15 1.15 2.15
C SER A 16 -7.09 2.34 3.11
N GLU A 17 -6.83 2.10 4.40
CA GLU A 17 -6.64 3.16 5.40
C GLU A 17 -5.48 4.09 5.04
N GLU A 18 -4.34 3.52 4.66
CA GLU A 18 -3.14 4.27 4.32
C GLU A 18 -3.27 5.05 3.00
N LEU A 19 -4.03 4.52 2.04
CA LEU A 19 -4.43 5.25 0.83
C LEU A 19 -5.34 6.44 1.17
N LEU A 20 -6.33 6.25 2.04
CA LEU A 20 -7.23 7.31 2.49
C LEU A 20 -6.51 8.39 3.32
N ALA A 21 -5.51 7.98 4.11
CA ALA A 21 -4.63 8.88 4.84
C ALA A 21 -3.66 9.66 3.92
N GLY A 22 -3.61 9.32 2.63
CA GLY A 22 -2.73 9.94 1.64
C GLY A 22 -1.25 9.55 1.78
N ARG A 23 -0.95 8.52 2.58
CA ARG A 23 0.41 7.98 2.73
C ARG A 23 0.81 7.14 1.51
N PHE A 24 -0.15 6.47 0.88
CA PHE A 24 0.02 5.84 -0.41
C PHE A 24 -0.62 6.72 -1.49
N GLN A 25 0.05 6.85 -2.63
CA GLN A 25 -0.47 7.57 -3.78
C GLN A 25 -0.60 6.66 -4.99
N ARG A 26 -1.42 7.10 -5.95
CA ARG A 26 -1.52 6.40 -7.23
C ARG A 26 -0.15 6.33 -7.90
N GLY A 27 0.23 5.13 -8.30
CA GLY A 27 1.51 4.86 -8.94
C GLY A 27 2.59 4.34 -7.99
N ASP A 28 2.40 4.47 -6.68
CA ASP A 28 3.34 3.91 -5.70
C ASP A 28 3.30 2.38 -5.71
N ALA A 29 4.46 1.77 -5.53
CA ALA A 29 4.59 0.34 -5.28
C ALA A 29 4.71 0.13 -3.77
N VAL A 30 3.84 -0.72 -3.20
CA VAL A 30 3.88 -1.06 -1.79
C VAL A 30 4.36 -2.51 -1.66
N GLU A 31 5.55 -2.68 -1.10
CA GLU A 31 6.10 -3.98 -0.75
C GLU A 31 5.58 -4.39 0.62
N VAL A 32 5.05 -5.62 0.72
CA VAL A 32 4.51 -6.18 1.95
C VAL A 32 5.38 -7.35 2.37
N ASP A 33 5.89 -7.31 3.60
CA ASP A 33 6.72 -8.38 4.17
C ASP A 33 6.25 -8.72 5.60
N VAL A 34 6.72 -9.84 6.12
CA VAL A 34 6.43 -10.32 7.47
C VAL A 34 7.61 -10.03 8.38
N ASP A 35 7.37 -9.32 9.48
CA ASP A 35 8.40 -9.08 10.48
C ASP A 35 8.69 -10.33 11.34
N PRO A 36 9.77 -10.32 12.16
CA PRO A 36 10.11 -11.45 13.01
C PRO A 36 9.05 -11.83 14.06
N GLU A 37 8.11 -10.94 14.37
CA GLU A 37 7.01 -11.17 15.31
C GLU A 37 5.74 -11.71 14.61
N GLY A 38 5.77 -11.82 13.27
CA GLY A 38 4.64 -12.27 12.46
C GLY A 38 3.65 -11.16 12.10
N GLY A 39 4.02 -9.89 12.31
CA GLY A 39 3.29 -8.72 11.83
C GLY A 39 3.58 -8.43 10.35
N PHE A 40 2.71 -7.64 9.71
CA PHE A 40 2.92 -7.18 8.34
C PHE A 40 3.57 -5.80 8.33
N THR A 41 4.62 -5.65 7.53
CA THR A 41 5.29 -4.38 7.26
C THR A 41 4.99 -3.92 5.84
N PHE A 42 4.94 -2.61 5.64
CA PHE A 42 4.57 -1.99 4.36
C PHE A 42 5.62 -0.95 3.98
N ASN A 43 6.39 -1.23 2.94
CA ASN A 43 7.43 -0.32 2.44
C ASN A 43 6.97 0.30 1.13
N VAL A 44 6.89 1.62 1.10
CA VAL A 44 6.43 2.37 -0.08
C VAL A 44 7.62 2.77 -0.92
N THR A 45 7.64 2.31 -2.16
CA THR A 45 8.52 2.84 -3.20
C THR A 45 7.70 3.81 -4.05
N PRO A 46 8.00 5.12 -4.01
CA PRO A 46 7.29 6.10 -4.82
C PRO A 46 7.32 5.71 -6.29
N GLY A 47 6.16 5.74 -6.92
CA GLY A 47 6.06 5.51 -8.36
C GLY A 47 6.88 6.54 -9.12
N LYS A 48 7.47 6.15 -10.26
CA LYS A 48 8.06 7.11 -11.18
C LYS A 48 6.95 8.05 -11.66
N ARG A 49 6.80 9.21 -10.99
CA ARG A 49 5.88 10.25 -11.42
C ARG A 49 6.40 10.77 -12.74
N GLU A 50 5.70 10.46 -13.82
CA GLU A 50 5.76 11.36 -14.97
C GLU A 50 5.16 12.68 -14.46
N PRO A 51 5.93 13.78 -14.44
CA PRO A 51 5.38 15.05 -13.99
C PRO A 51 4.17 15.35 -14.87
N ALA A 52 3.00 15.47 -14.24
CA ALA A 52 1.80 15.93 -14.92
C ALA A 52 2.19 17.23 -15.64
N ALA A 53 2.00 17.20 -16.96
CA ALA A 53 2.42 18.22 -17.91
C ALA A 53 2.41 19.64 -17.32
N SER A 54 3.54 20.34 -17.44
CA SER A 54 3.59 21.78 -17.26
C SER A 54 2.54 22.41 -18.19
N PRO A 55 1.50 23.10 -17.69
CA PRO A 55 0.75 23.97 -18.55
C PRO A 55 1.67 25.15 -18.87
N SER A 56 2.07 25.23 -20.16
CA SER A 56 2.66 26.44 -20.73
C SER A 56 1.61 27.52 -20.89
#